data_AF-A0A1B9AJM2-F1
#
_entry.id   AF-A0A1B9AJM2-F1
#
_cell.length_a   1.000
_cell.length_b   1.000
_cell.length_c   1.000
_cell.angle_alpha   90.00
_cell.angle_beta   90.00
_cell.angle_gamma   90.00
#
_symmetry.space_group_name_H-M   'P 1'
#
loop_
_entity.id
_entity.type
_entity.pdbx_description
1 polymer ?
#
loop_
_entity_poly.entity_id
_entity_poly.type
_entity_poly.pdbx_seq_one_letter_code
_entity_poly.pdbx_strand_id
1 'polypeptide(L)'
;MELHLPKSIKKFFWSLFPVILLLIGYNNIFNYWELPLFGFNELEDFGTLLFILGTSACESALVTVFLWWILESMKKILRKPNS
;
A
#
# COMPACT_ATOMS: atom_id res chain seq x y z
N MET A 1 4.82 -4.48 22.82
CA MET A 1 3.42 -4.80 22.43
C MET A 1 3.46 -5.71 21.22
N GLU A 2 3.18 -6.99 21.41
CA GLU A 2 3.12 -7.96 20.32
C GLU A 2 1.76 -7.80 19.64
N LEU A 3 1.75 -7.21 18.43
CA LEU A 3 0.56 -7.11 17.60
C LEU A 3 0.18 -8.51 17.12
N HIS A 4 -0.64 -9.21 17.91
CA HIS A 4 -1.29 -10.47 17.52
C HIS A 4 -2.36 -10.19 16.46
N LEU A 5 -1.94 -9.84 15.24
CA LEU A 5 -2.84 -9.80 14.10
C LEU A 5 -3.27 -11.24 13.75
N PRO A 6 -4.59 -11.53 13.62
CA PRO A 6 -5.04 -12.86 13.24
C PRO A 6 -4.34 -13.34 11.96
N LYS A 7 -3.95 -14.63 11.93
CA LYS A 7 -3.15 -15.25 10.85
C LYS A 7 -3.75 -15.00 9.45
N SER A 8 -5.07 -14.87 9.35
CA SER A 8 -5.78 -14.53 8.11
C SER A 8 -5.45 -13.12 7.59
N ILE A 9 -5.30 -12.13 8.47
CA ILE A 9 -4.86 -10.78 8.06
C ILE A 9 -3.44 -10.86 7.55
N LYS A 10 -2.57 -11.61 8.26
CA LYS A 10 -1.16 -11.68 7.90
C LYS A 10 -0.98 -12.20 6.48
N LYS A 11 -1.73 -13.23 6.06
CA LYS A 11 -1.68 -13.79 4.70
C LYS A 11 -2.28 -12.84 3.65
N PHE A 12 -3.41 -12.19 3.98
CA PHE A 12 -4.06 -11.22 3.08
C PHE A 12 -3.18 -9.99 2.86
N PHE A 13 -2.62 -9.44 3.95
CA PHE A 13 -1.68 -8.33 3.93
C PHE A 13 -0.43 -8.70 3.14
N TRP A 14 0.23 -9.83 3.41
CA TRP A 14 1.43 -10.23 2.68
C TRP A 14 1.19 -10.48 1.18
N SER A 15 -0.03 -10.84 0.78
CA SER A 15 -0.38 -11.03 -0.63
C SER A 15 -0.77 -9.73 -1.35
N LEU A 16 -1.49 -8.82 -0.69
CA LEU A 16 -1.97 -7.58 -1.28
C LEU A 16 -0.96 -6.44 -1.20
N PHE A 17 -0.19 -6.38 -0.11
CA PHE A 17 0.82 -5.36 0.11
C PHE A 17 1.81 -5.23 -1.05
N PRO A 18 2.47 -6.30 -1.56
CA PRO A 18 3.40 -6.16 -2.67
C PRO A 18 2.70 -5.73 -3.96
N VAL A 19 1.45 -6.13 -4.19
CA VAL A 19 0.68 -5.76 -5.38
C VAL A 19 0.32 -4.27 -5.34
N ILE A 20 -0.19 -3.79 -4.20
CA ILE A 20 -0.55 -2.38 -4.00
C ILE A 20 0.71 -1.51 -4.03
N LEU A 21 1.81 -1.97 -3.41
CA LEU A 21 3.09 -1.29 -3.46
C LEU A 21 3.61 -1.12 -4.89
N LEU A 22 3.49 -2.14 -5.72
CA LEU A 22 3.89 -2.09 -7.13
C LEU A 22 3.01 -1.11 -7.92
N LEU A 23 1.70 -1.13 -7.69
CA LEU A 23 0.74 -0.26 -8.38
C LEU A 23 0.92 1.21 -8.00
N ILE A 24 0.96 1.51 -6.70
CA ILE A 24 1.13 2.88 -6.19
C ILE A 24 2.54 3.38 -6.50
N GLY A 25 3.56 2.54 -6.32
CA GLY A 25 4.94 2.89 -6.63
C GLY A 25 5.13 3.21 -8.11
N TYR A 26 4.59 2.37 -9.00
CA TYR A 26 4.61 2.63 -10.43
C TYR A 26 3.86 3.93 -10.76
N ASN A 27 2.66 4.14 -10.20
CA ASN A 27 1.89 5.34 -10.50
C ASN A 27 2.56 6.62 -9.99
N ASN A 28 3.14 6.62 -8.78
CA ASN A 28 3.85 7.79 -8.25
C ASN A 28 5.12 8.10 -9.06
N ILE A 29 5.87 7.07 -9.47
CA ILE A 29 7.12 7.26 -10.23
C ILE A 29 6.82 7.74 -11.66
N PHE A 30 5.81 7.18 -12.33
CA PHE A 30 5.54 7.46 -13.74
C PHE A 30 4.57 8.63 -13.98
N ASN A 31 3.52 8.78 -13.17
CA ASN A 31 2.51 9.84 -13.38
C ASN A 31 2.75 11.08 -12.52
N TYR A 32 3.26 10.94 -11.29
CA TYR A 32 3.25 12.05 -10.34
C TYR A 32 4.56 12.81 -10.30
N TRP A 33 5.68 12.09 -10.37
CA TRP A 33 7.01 12.69 -10.27
C TRP A 33 7.75 12.80 -11.59
N GLU A 34 7.23 12.21 -12.67
CA GLU A 34 7.82 12.25 -14.02
C GLU A 34 9.33 11.97 -14.01
N LEU A 35 9.82 11.18 -13.05
CA LEU A 35 11.22 10.79 -12.88
C LEU A 35 11.87 10.27 -14.17
N PRO A 36 11.19 9.50 -15.05
CA PRO A 36 11.80 9.11 -16.31
C PRO A 36 12.12 10.28 -17.27
N LEU A 37 11.56 11.48 -17.06
CA LEU A 37 11.85 12.68 -17.87
C LEU A 37 13.05 13.49 -17.39
N PHE A 38 13.44 13.40 -16.10
CA PHE A 38 14.47 14.29 -15.53
C PHE A 38 15.90 13.74 -15.55
N GLY A 39 16.10 12.45 -15.83
CA GLY A 39 17.43 11.87 -16.03
C GLY A 39 18.25 11.76 -14.73
N PHE A 40 18.54 10.53 -14.31
CA PHE A 40 19.28 10.21 -13.08
C PHE A 40 20.76 10.60 -13.14
N ASN A 41 21.08 11.88 -12.99
CA ASN A 41 22.46 12.35 -13.13
C ASN A 41 23.11 12.70 -11.78
N GLU A 42 22.34 12.85 -10.69
CA GLU A 42 22.85 13.28 -9.38
C GLU A 42 22.41 12.36 -8.22
N LEU A 43 23.22 12.33 -7.15
CA LEU A 43 22.91 11.61 -5.90
C LEU A 43 21.59 12.07 -5.25
N GLU A 44 21.18 13.31 -5.53
CA GLU A 44 19.92 13.90 -5.08
C GLU A 44 18.70 13.14 -5.65
N ASP A 45 18.75 12.67 -6.91
CA ASP A 45 17.69 11.86 -7.51
C ASP A 45 17.50 10.51 -6.80
N PHE A 46 18.60 9.94 -6.29
CA PHE A 46 18.53 8.69 -5.54
C PHE A 46 17.81 8.88 -4.20
N GLY A 47 18.05 10.02 -3.54
CA GLY A 47 17.33 10.41 -2.33
C GLY A 47 15.83 10.62 -2.59
N THR A 48 15.50 11.29 -3.69
CA THR A 48 14.13 11.52 -4.14
C THR A 48 13.40 10.20 -4.43
N LEU A 49 14.04 9.29 -5.18
CA LEU A 49 13.49 7.95 -5.43
C LEU A 49 13.21 7.19 -4.12
N LEU A 50 14.17 7.18 -3.20
CA LEU A 50 14.02 6.48 -1.92
C LEU A 50 12.88 7.09 -1.08
N PHE A 51 12.72 8.42 -1.11
CA PHE A 51 11.64 9.12 -0.44
C PHE A 51 10.27 8.80 -1.04
N ILE A 52 10.17 8.74 -2.37
CA ILE A 52 8.95 8.34 -3.10
C ILE A 52 8.60 6.88 -2.81
N LEU A 53 9.60 5.99 -2.79
CA LEU A 53 9.41 4.59 -2.43
C LEU A 53 8.92 4.45 -0.98
N GLY A 54 9.49 5.23 -0.06
CA GLY A 54 9.10 5.24 1.35
C GLY A 54 7.67 5.76 1.56
N THR A 55 7.31 6.88 0.92
CA THR A 55 5.95 7.44 0.98
C THR A 55 4.93 6.51 0.33
N SER A 56 5.26 5.94 -0.84
CA SER A 56 4.44 4.91 -1.51
C SER A 56 4.25 3.66 -0.65
N ALA A 57 5.29 3.22 0.08
CA ALA A 57 5.18 2.09 1.00
C ALA A 57 4.26 2.39 2.19
N CYS A 58 4.33 3.60 2.72
CA CYS A 58 3.44 4.05 3.80
C CYS A 58 1.98 4.14 3.31
N GLU A 59 1.76 4.72 2.13
CA GLU A 59 0.43 4.80 1.50
C GLU A 59 -0.14 3.41 1.23
N SER A 60 0.68 2.50 0.68
CA SER A 60 0.29 1.12 0.42
C SER A 60 -0.09 0.37 1.70
N ALA A 61 0.64 0.60 2.79
CA ALA A 61 0.34 0.02 4.09
C ALA A 61 -1.01 0.52 4.62
N LEU A 62 -1.26 1.84 4.56
CA LEU A 62 -2.53 2.44 4.96
C LEU A 62 -3.71 1.94 4.12
N VAL A 63 -3.56 1.91 2.79
CA VAL A 63 -4.58 1.41 1.86
C VAL A 63 -4.89 -0.06 2.17
N THR A 64 -3.87 -0.90 2.40
CA THR A 64 -4.08 -2.33 2.71
C THR A 64 -4.85 -2.52 4.02
N VAL A 65 -4.52 -1.75 5.06
CA VAL A 65 -5.24 -1.79 6.35
C VAL A 65 -6.68 -1.30 6.19
N PHE A 66 -6.88 -0.22 5.42
CA PHE A 66 -8.20 0.34 5.17
C PHE A 66 -9.09 -0.61 4.37
N LEU A 67 -8.57 -1.24 3.31
CA LEU A 67 -9.28 -2.25 2.53
C LEU A 67 -9.71 -3.44 3.40
N TRP A 68 -8.81 -3.89 4.28
CA TRP A 68 -9.10 -4.97 5.19
C TRP A 68 -10.22 -4.60 6.18
N TRP A 69 -10.20 -3.38 6.73
CA TRP A 69 -11.28 -2.86 7.58
C TRP A 69 -12.61 -2.78 6.84
N ILE A 70 -12.64 -2.29 5.59
CA ILE A 70 -13.86 -2.26 4.77
C ILE A 70 -14.42 -3.67 4.59
N LEU A 71 -13.59 -4.64 4.22
CA LEU A 71 -14.02 -6.03 4.04
C LEU A 71 -14.59 -6.65 5.31
N GLU A 72 -13.98 -6.38 6.47
CA GLU A 72 -14.51 -6.87 7.74
C GLU A 72 -15.85 -6.20 8.10
N SER A 73 -15.97 -4.90 7.86
CA SER A 73 -17.21 -4.14 8.08
C SER A 73 -18.33 -4.62 7.15
N MET A 74 -18.04 -4.83 5.87
CA MET A 74 -18.99 -5.39 4.90
C MET A 74 -19.42 -6.80 5.29
N LYS A 75 -18.50 -7.66 5.76
CA LYS A 75 -18.86 -8.99 6.27
C LYS A 75 -19.80 -8.91 7.47
N LYS A 76 -19.60 -7.95 8.39
CA LYS A 76 -20.52 -7.75 9.53
C LYS A 76 -21.91 -7.31 9.07
N ILE A 77 -21.99 -6.42 8.08
CA ILE A 77 -23.25 -5.94 7.50
C ILE A 77 -23.96 -7.07 6.74
N LEU A 78 -23.24 -7.80 5.89
CA LEU A 78 -23.77 -8.90 5.07
C LEU A 78 -24.13 -10.15 5.89
N ARG A 79 -23.64 -10.28 7.12
CA ARG A 79 -24.08 -11.34 8.05
C ARG A 79 -25.32 -10.97 8.86
N LYS A 80 -25.78 -9.72 8.76
CA LYS A 80 -26.99 -9.19 9.40
C LYS A 80 -28.31 -9.21 8.56
N PRO A 81 -28.47 -9.88 7.40
CA PRO A 81 -29.70 -9.80 6.63
C PRO A 81 -30.73 -10.89 6.96
N ASN A 82 -30.68 -11.58 8.11
CA ASN A 82 -31.69 -12.60 8.43
C ASN A 82 -31.95 -12.79 9.93
N SER A 83 -32.41 -11.75 10.61
CA SER A 83 -33.15 -11.88 11.87
C SER A 83 -34.48 -11.14 11.75
#